data_AF-A0A859FEK7-F1
#
_entry.id   AF-A0A859FEK7-F1
#
_cell.length_a   1.000
_cell.length_b   1.000
_cell.length_c   1.000
_cell.angle_alpha   90.00
_cell.angle_beta   90.00
_cell.angle_gamma   90.00
#
_symmetry.space_group_name_H-M   'P 1'
#
loop_
_entity.id
_entity.type
_entity.pdbx_description
1 polymer ?
#
loop_
_entity_poly.entity_id
_entity_poly.type
_entity_poly.pdbx_seq_one_letter_code
_entity_poly.pdbx_strand_id
1 'polypeptide(L)'
;MESALHKHLKHQGLLWLRQKTKDLCATEVKLVYRRKKLKADVMGIDVKQKQSRIIEVKASRSDFLRDEVLTADYGYHHLSTYSYLLTPVGLLKKEEIPTGYGLLEIDDYDRISVVKKPIKNVAPKLRLETLIKRAGRAATNAFVFQQESLQIKDPTEDYFAKDPVAHLVRATCPSCKQRHNYFIYHNQESVPCQKKSCSNPIDLTKARTHRVTSYNKHFYDQLTDALRKQD
;
A
#
# COMPACT_ATOMS: atom_id res chain seq x y z
N MET A 1 14.76 -5.55 -8.03
CA MET A 1 13.72 -4.51 -8.11
C MET A 1 12.51 -5.01 -7.33
N GLU A 2 11.87 -4.17 -6.53
CA GLU A 2 10.69 -4.57 -5.72
C GLU A 2 9.50 -4.95 -6.61
N SER A 3 8.84 -6.08 -6.32
CA SER A 3 7.71 -6.58 -7.11
C SER A 3 6.44 -5.75 -6.90
N ALA A 4 5.52 -5.79 -7.87
CA ALA A 4 4.22 -5.12 -7.76
C ALA A 4 3.41 -5.65 -6.57
N LEU A 5 3.47 -6.96 -6.32
CA LEU A 5 2.83 -7.59 -5.17
C LEU A 5 3.40 -7.04 -3.86
N HIS A 6 4.73 -6.96 -3.71
CA HIS A 6 5.35 -6.43 -2.49
C HIS A 6 4.91 -4.99 -2.19
N LYS A 7 4.88 -4.12 -3.21
CA LYS A 7 4.37 -2.74 -3.09
C LYS A 7 2.89 -2.70 -2.67
N HIS A 8 2.07 -3.57 -3.27
CA HIS A 8 0.66 -3.67 -2.92
C HIS A 8 0.46 -4.12 -1.46
N LEU A 9 1.19 -5.14 -1.03
CA LEU A 9 1.13 -5.64 0.35
C LEU A 9 1.56 -4.56 1.36
N LYS A 10 2.59 -3.76 1.07
CA LYS A 10 2.97 -2.61 1.89
C LYS A 10 1.83 -1.63 2.09
N HIS A 11 1.16 -1.29 0.98
CA HIS A 11 0.03 -0.37 1.02
C HIS A 11 -1.12 -0.93 1.86
N GLN A 12 -1.44 -2.21 1.72
CA GLN A 12 -2.49 -2.85 2.52
C GLN A 12 -2.11 -2.95 4.00
N GLY A 13 -0.84 -3.26 4.29
CA GLY A 13 -0.30 -3.22 5.66
C GLY A 13 -0.42 -1.84 6.30
N LEU A 14 -0.19 -0.76 5.53
CA LEU A 14 -0.37 0.62 6.00
C LEU A 14 -1.82 0.91 6.41
N LEU A 15 -2.78 0.53 5.56
CA LEU A 15 -4.21 0.75 5.83
C LEU A 15 -4.67 -0.05 7.04
N TRP A 16 -4.22 -1.29 7.17
CA TRP A 16 -4.53 -2.11 8.32
C TRP A 16 -3.95 -1.52 9.61
N LEU A 17 -2.70 -1.05 9.58
CA LEU A 17 -2.11 -0.36 10.74
C LEU A 17 -2.88 0.92 11.10
N ARG A 18 -3.37 1.68 10.12
CA ARG A 18 -4.14 2.91 10.38
C ARG A 18 -5.39 2.65 11.22
N GLN A 19 -6.02 1.49 11.07
CA GLN A 19 -7.17 1.08 11.90
C GLN A 19 -6.78 0.72 13.34
N LYS A 20 -5.48 0.49 13.58
CA LYS A 20 -4.94 -0.06 14.83
C LYS A 20 -4.09 0.93 15.61
N THR A 21 -3.55 1.95 14.96
CA THR A 21 -2.71 3.01 15.54
C THR A 21 -3.28 4.37 15.19
N LYS A 22 -3.45 5.25 16.18
CA LYS A 22 -4.20 6.50 16.03
C LYS A 22 -3.38 7.68 15.53
N ASP A 23 -2.07 7.69 15.74
CA ASP A 23 -1.27 8.90 15.56
C ASP A 23 -0.54 8.94 14.22
N LEU A 24 0.38 8.00 13.96
CA LEU A 24 1.20 8.00 12.75
C LEU A 24 1.24 6.63 12.09
N CYS A 25 1.21 6.63 10.75
CA CYS A 25 1.51 5.45 9.94
C CYS A 25 2.38 5.89 8.75
N ALA A 26 3.41 5.11 8.42
CA ALA A 26 4.29 5.39 7.30
C ALA A 26 4.82 4.10 6.68
N THR A 27 5.15 4.15 5.39
CA THR A 27 5.86 3.08 4.67
C THR A 27 7.34 3.39 4.53
N GLU A 28 8.16 2.36 4.33
CA GLU A 28 9.58 2.47 4.01
C GLU A 28 10.40 3.28 5.02
N VAL A 29 10.11 3.08 6.31
CA VAL A 29 10.71 3.84 7.40
C VAL A 29 12.16 3.39 7.64
N LYS A 30 13.10 4.30 7.36
CA LYS A 30 14.54 4.07 7.59
C LYS A 30 14.86 4.14 9.09
N LEU A 31 15.41 3.06 9.62
CA LEU A 31 15.84 2.92 11.01
C LEU A 31 17.36 2.72 11.08
N VAL A 32 17.94 3.08 12.22
CA VAL A 32 19.35 2.86 12.51
C VAL A 32 19.49 2.34 13.93
N TYR A 33 20.12 1.18 14.09
CA TYR A 33 20.43 0.58 15.39
C TYR A 33 21.84 -0.02 15.35
N ARG A 34 22.71 0.34 16.32
CA ARG A 34 24.12 -0.13 16.39
C ARG A 34 24.84 -0.10 15.03
N ARG A 35 24.72 1.03 14.31
CA ARG A 35 25.28 1.26 12.95
C ARG A 35 24.65 0.43 11.82
N LYS A 36 23.75 -0.51 12.11
CA LYS A 36 22.95 -1.22 11.10
C LYS A 36 21.83 -0.30 10.60
N LYS A 37 21.72 -0.19 9.28
CA LYS A 37 20.64 0.55 8.61
C LYS A 37 19.56 -0.46 8.21
N LEU A 38 18.34 -0.22 8.66
CA LEU A 38 17.17 -1.06 8.38
C LEU A 38 16.12 -0.20 7.69
N LYS A 39 15.20 -0.85 6.97
CA LYS A 39 14.07 -0.18 6.34
C LYS A 39 12.81 -0.98 6.64
N ALA A 40 12.05 -0.55 7.64
CA ALA A 40 10.78 -1.17 7.97
C ALA A 40 9.79 -0.88 6.85
N ASP A 41 9.15 -1.93 6.33
CA ASP A 41 8.21 -1.80 5.23
C ASP A 41 7.01 -0.94 5.59
N VAL A 42 6.42 -1.16 6.77
CA VAL A 42 5.33 -0.36 7.31
C VAL A 42 5.52 -0.17 8.82
N MET A 43 5.26 1.04 9.31
CA MET A 43 5.32 1.37 10.73
C MET A 43 4.09 2.16 11.16
N GLY A 44 3.55 1.81 12.33
CA GLY A 44 2.48 2.52 13.02
C GLY A 44 2.89 2.92 14.43
N ILE A 45 2.43 4.09 14.88
CA ILE A 45 2.69 4.66 16.21
C ILE A 45 1.36 4.97 16.88
N ASP A 46 1.23 4.53 18.14
CA ASP A 46 0.23 5.00 19.09
C ASP A 46 0.93 5.70 20.25
N VAL A 47 0.85 7.04 20.28
CA VAL A 47 1.51 7.90 21.26
C VAL A 47 0.85 7.74 22.62
N LYS A 48 -0.48 7.67 22.67
CA LYS A 48 -1.24 7.54 23.92
C LYS A 48 -0.89 6.25 24.66
N GLN A 49 -0.85 5.13 23.94
CA GLN A 49 -0.51 3.83 24.51
C GLN A 49 1.00 3.61 24.64
N LYS A 50 1.82 4.54 24.12
CA LYS A 50 3.29 4.42 24.01
C LYS A 50 3.71 3.14 23.28
N GLN A 51 3.07 2.84 22.15
CA GLN A 51 3.29 1.62 21.38
C GLN A 51 3.75 1.93 19.96
N SER A 52 4.63 1.07 19.45
CA SER A 52 4.98 1.02 18.04
C SER A 52 4.64 -0.34 17.45
N ARG A 53 4.30 -0.35 16.17
CA ARG A 53 4.01 -1.57 15.40
C ARG A 53 4.78 -1.53 14.10
N ILE A 54 5.47 -2.61 13.78
CA ILE A 54 6.15 -2.79 12.48
C ILE A 54 5.49 -3.96 11.75
N ILE A 55 5.24 -3.79 10.46
CA ILE A 55 4.91 -4.88 9.55
C ILE A 55 6.04 -4.98 8.54
N GLU A 56 6.63 -6.17 8.42
CA GLU A 56 7.51 -6.55 7.33
C GLU A 56 6.72 -7.39 6.33
N VAL A 57 6.79 -7.06 5.05
CA VAL A 57 6.05 -7.75 4.00
C VAL A 57 6.91 -8.88 3.45
N LYS A 58 6.30 -10.03 3.15
CA LYS A 58 6.93 -11.08 2.35
C LYS A 58 6.03 -11.50 1.20
N ALA A 59 6.50 -11.25 -0.02
CA ALA A 59 5.74 -11.55 -1.24
C ALA A 59 6.00 -12.96 -1.79
N SER A 60 7.07 -13.63 -1.34
CA SER A 60 7.44 -14.99 -1.74
C SER A 60 8.16 -15.73 -0.61
N ARG A 61 8.28 -17.06 -0.71
CA ARG A 61 9.07 -17.83 0.26
C ARG A 61 10.55 -17.47 0.23
N SER A 62 11.09 -17.22 -0.95
CA SER A 62 12.50 -16.82 -1.11
C SER A 62 12.80 -15.48 -0.43
N ASP A 63 11.85 -14.54 -0.44
CA ASP A 63 11.93 -13.26 0.25
C ASP A 63 11.96 -13.44 1.77
N PHE A 64 11.18 -14.39 2.30
CA PHE A 64 11.20 -14.76 3.72
C PHE A 64 12.52 -15.42 4.13
N LEU A 65 12.99 -16.42 3.38
CA LEU A 65 14.17 -17.21 3.75
C LEU A 65 15.49 -16.42 3.69
N ARG A 66 15.55 -15.35 2.89
CA ARG A 66 16.75 -14.51 2.74
C ARG A 66 16.84 -13.37 3.77
N ASP A 67 15.78 -13.16 4.55
CA ASP A 67 15.72 -12.02 5.47
C ASP A 67 16.35 -12.35 6.82
N GLU A 68 17.67 -12.15 6.90
CA GLU A 68 18.46 -12.33 8.12
C GLU A 68 18.03 -11.39 9.27
N VAL A 69 17.32 -10.29 8.97
CA VAL A 69 16.84 -9.35 9.99
C VAL A 69 15.83 -10.01 10.91
N LEU A 70 15.07 -10.99 10.43
CA LEU A 70 13.99 -11.62 11.19
C LEU A 70 14.49 -12.39 12.43
N THR A 71 15.72 -12.91 12.38
CA THR A 71 16.33 -13.69 13.46
C THR A 71 17.49 -12.96 14.15
N ALA A 72 17.91 -11.81 13.63
CA ALA A 72 19.00 -11.04 14.21
C ALA A 72 18.61 -10.39 15.55
N ASP A 73 19.61 -10.08 16.39
CA ASP A 73 19.41 -9.36 17.65
C ASP A 73 18.92 -7.91 17.45
N TYR A 74 18.96 -7.41 16.22
CA TYR A 74 18.40 -6.13 15.77
C TYR A 74 17.13 -6.29 14.93
N GLY A 75 16.50 -7.47 14.93
CA GLY A 75 15.23 -7.70 14.26
C GLY A 75 14.12 -6.81 14.80
N TYR A 76 13.13 -6.51 13.96
CA TYR A 76 12.05 -5.56 14.28
C TYR A 76 11.30 -5.87 15.57
N HIS A 77 11.16 -7.15 15.93
CA HIS A 77 10.52 -7.56 17.19
C HIS A 77 11.31 -7.10 18.43
N HIS A 78 12.63 -6.93 18.32
CA HIS A 78 13.45 -6.31 19.37
C HIS A 78 13.38 -4.77 19.36
N LEU A 79 13.05 -4.16 18.22
CA LEU A 79 13.10 -2.71 18.02
C LEU A 79 11.77 -2.00 18.23
N SER A 80 10.65 -2.73 18.21
CA SER A 80 9.28 -2.19 18.30
C SER A 80 8.45 -2.95 19.32
N THR A 81 7.29 -2.40 19.72
CA THR A 81 6.41 -3.03 20.72
C THR A 81 5.73 -4.28 20.17
N TYR A 82 5.31 -4.24 18.90
CA TYR A 82 4.76 -5.39 18.18
C TYR A 82 5.33 -5.45 16.78
N SER A 83 5.64 -6.65 16.31
CA SER A 83 6.10 -6.86 14.93
C SER A 83 5.29 -7.96 14.26
N TYR A 84 5.00 -7.77 12.99
CA TYR A 84 4.23 -8.71 12.19
C TYR A 84 4.95 -9.00 10.88
N LEU A 85 4.75 -10.21 10.37
CA LEU A 85 4.94 -10.53 8.96
C LEU A 85 3.59 -10.41 8.26
N LEU A 86 3.55 -9.81 7.07
CA LEU A 86 2.38 -9.80 6.19
C LEU A 86 2.68 -10.56 4.91
N THR A 87 1.89 -11.59 4.63
CA THR A 87 2.05 -12.46 3.47
C THR A 87 0.73 -12.74 2.77
N PRO A 88 0.73 -13.17 1.49
CA PRO A 88 -0.42 -13.85 0.91
C PRO A 88 -0.84 -15.06 1.76
N VAL A 89 -2.14 -15.39 1.73
CA VAL A 89 -2.69 -16.59 2.38
C VAL A 89 -1.92 -17.84 1.99
N GLY A 90 -1.55 -18.65 2.97
CA GLY A 90 -0.88 -19.94 2.79
C GLY A 90 0.60 -19.85 2.42
N LEU A 91 1.18 -18.64 2.34
CA LEU A 91 2.59 -18.49 1.98
C LEU A 91 3.51 -19.02 3.07
N LEU A 92 3.20 -18.81 4.36
CA LEU A 92 4.00 -19.23 5.51
C LEU A 92 3.15 -20.01 6.51
N LYS A 93 3.71 -21.06 7.12
CA LYS A 93 3.07 -21.75 8.24
C LYS A 93 3.36 -21.03 9.54
N LYS A 94 2.46 -21.14 10.52
CA LYS A 94 2.54 -20.46 11.82
C LYS A 94 3.80 -20.82 12.60
N GLU A 95 4.29 -22.05 12.42
CA GLU A 95 5.45 -22.64 13.08
C GLU A 95 6.76 -22.07 12.56
N GLU A 96 6.77 -21.57 11.32
CA GLU A 96 7.95 -20.98 10.69
C GLU A 96 8.18 -19.53 11.15
N ILE A 97 7.17 -18.90 11.76
CA ILE A 97 7.21 -17.50 12.13
C ILE A 97 8.14 -17.31 13.34
N PRO A 98 9.20 -16.49 13.22
CA PRO A 98 10.17 -16.28 14.28
C PRO A 98 9.52 -15.82 15.58
N THR A 99 10.15 -16.17 16.70
CA THR A 99 9.71 -15.74 18.03
C THR A 99 9.57 -14.22 18.10
N GLY A 100 8.50 -13.75 18.75
CA GLY A 100 8.18 -12.33 18.84
C GLY A 100 7.24 -11.82 17.75
N TYR A 101 7.33 -12.36 16.53
CA TYR A 101 6.52 -11.91 15.40
C TYR A 101 5.11 -12.50 15.40
N GLY A 102 4.16 -11.69 14.97
CA GLY A 102 2.84 -12.12 14.52
C GLY A 102 2.84 -12.44 13.02
N LEU A 103 1.79 -13.11 12.57
CA LEU A 103 1.53 -13.41 11.16
C LEU A 103 0.19 -12.83 10.76
N LEU A 104 0.22 -11.99 9.75
CA LEU A 104 -0.92 -11.47 9.03
C LEU A 104 -0.96 -12.14 7.66
N GLU A 105 -2.14 -12.58 7.26
CA GLU A 105 -2.37 -13.08 5.91
C GLU A 105 -3.38 -12.21 5.19
N ILE A 106 -3.12 -11.96 3.92
CA ILE A 106 -4.01 -11.21 3.04
C ILE A 106 -4.52 -12.09 1.92
N ASP A 107 -5.83 -12.10 1.75
CA ASP A 107 -6.50 -12.82 0.67
C ASP A 107 -6.45 -12.03 -0.65
N ASP A 108 -7.02 -12.60 -1.71
CA ASP A 108 -7.06 -11.96 -3.02
C ASP A 108 -7.92 -10.70 -3.08
N TYR A 109 -8.76 -10.48 -2.07
CA TYR A 109 -9.68 -9.35 -1.92
C TYR A 109 -9.18 -8.33 -0.88
N ASP A 110 -7.89 -8.35 -0.57
CA ASP A 110 -7.21 -7.43 0.34
C ASP A 110 -7.70 -7.50 1.80
N ARG A 111 -8.39 -8.58 2.20
CA ARG A 111 -8.80 -8.77 3.59
C ARG A 111 -7.63 -9.35 4.37
N ILE A 112 -7.22 -8.64 5.42
CA ILE A 112 -6.12 -9.06 6.29
C ILE A 112 -6.66 -9.73 7.55
N SER A 113 -6.29 -10.99 7.76
CA SER A 113 -6.58 -11.76 8.96
C SER A 113 -5.33 -11.91 9.83
N VAL A 114 -5.52 -12.09 11.15
CA VAL A 114 -4.42 -12.35 12.10
C VAL A 114 -4.34 -13.85 12.33
N VAL A 115 -3.34 -14.52 11.76
CA VAL A 115 -3.11 -15.96 11.90
C VAL A 115 -2.30 -16.29 13.15
N LYS A 116 -1.34 -15.43 13.50
CA LYS A 116 -0.55 -15.51 14.74
C LYS A 116 -0.48 -14.13 15.39
N LYS A 117 -0.88 -14.03 16.66
CA LYS A 117 -0.70 -12.80 17.45
C LYS A 117 0.80 -12.62 17.77
N PRO A 118 1.34 -11.39 17.67
CA PRO A 118 2.71 -11.11 18.08
C PRO A 118 2.86 -11.18 19.60
N ILE A 119 4.09 -11.36 20.05
CA ILE A 119 4.42 -11.23 21.47
C ILE A 119 4.78 -9.77 21.72
N LYS A 120 4.20 -9.17 22.77
CA LYS A 120 4.50 -7.79 23.14
C LYS A 120 5.95 -7.69 23.63
N ASN A 121 6.75 -6.86 22.98
CA ASN A 121 8.04 -6.48 23.50
C ASN A 121 7.87 -5.34 24.53
N VAL A 122 8.11 -5.65 25.80
CA VAL A 122 7.97 -4.72 26.92
C VAL A 122 9.13 -3.74 27.03
N ALA A 123 10.29 -4.04 26.43
CA ALA A 123 11.48 -3.20 26.47
C ALA A 123 12.14 -3.10 25.07
N PRO A 124 11.52 -2.40 24.10
CA PRO A 124 12.11 -2.20 22.79
C PRO A 124 13.47 -1.51 22.85
N LYS A 125 14.43 -2.02 22.07
CA LYS A 125 15.80 -1.49 22.02
C LYS A 125 15.89 -0.08 21.41
N LEU A 126 14.90 0.32 20.60
CA LEU A 126 14.75 1.69 20.12
C LEU A 126 13.71 2.42 20.96
N ARG A 127 14.04 3.66 21.33
CA ARG A 127 13.11 4.55 22.03
C ARG A 127 11.95 4.95 21.12
N LEU A 128 10.75 5.08 21.68
CA LEU A 128 9.55 5.43 20.92
C LEU A 128 9.70 6.78 20.20
N GLU A 129 10.36 7.75 20.81
CA GLU A 129 10.63 9.07 20.22
C GLU A 129 11.48 8.97 18.95
N THR A 130 12.40 8.00 18.91
CA THR A 130 13.19 7.72 17.71
C THR A 130 12.28 7.19 16.60
N LEU A 131 11.38 6.27 16.92
CA LEU A 131 10.43 5.70 15.95
C LEU A 131 9.46 6.77 15.45
N ILE A 132 8.93 7.62 16.33
CA ILE A 132 8.08 8.78 15.99
C ILE A 132 8.80 9.68 14.99
N LYS A 133 10.03 10.09 15.29
CA LYS A 133 10.82 10.97 14.42
C LYS A 133 11.06 10.34 13.04
N ARG A 134 11.34 9.04 12.97
CA ARG A 134 11.60 8.34 11.70
C ARG A 134 10.33 8.13 10.89
N ALA A 135 9.23 7.73 11.54
CA ALA A 135 7.93 7.57 10.89
C ALA A 135 7.40 8.91 10.38
N GLY A 136 7.46 9.97 11.21
CA GLY A 136 7.08 11.32 10.82
C GLY A 136 7.85 11.81 9.60
N ARG A 137 9.18 11.66 9.58
CA ARG A 137 10.00 12.02 8.41
C ARG A 137 9.59 11.25 7.15
N ALA A 138 9.35 9.95 7.26
CA ALA A 138 8.93 9.15 6.11
C ALA A 138 7.56 9.59 5.58
N ALA A 139 6.59 9.82 6.47
CA ALA A 139 5.26 10.32 6.11
C ALA A 139 5.32 11.72 5.47
N THR A 140 6.06 12.66 6.06
CA THR A 140 6.22 14.01 5.52
C THR A 140 6.86 13.99 4.13
N ASN A 141 7.94 13.22 3.94
CA ASN A 141 8.59 13.12 2.64
C ASN A 141 7.65 12.52 1.58
N ALA A 142 6.87 11.50 1.94
CA ALA A 142 5.90 10.89 1.04
C ALA A 142 4.79 11.90 0.65
N PHE A 143 4.31 12.69 1.60
CA PHE A 143 3.32 13.74 1.34
C PHE A 143 3.88 14.83 0.43
N VAL A 144 5.08 15.37 0.72
CA VAL A 144 5.72 16.40 -0.12
C VAL A 144 5.89 15.90 -1.56
N PHE A 145 6.42 14.69 -1.74
CA PHE A 145 6.57 14.09 -3.07
C PHE A 145 5.22 13.92 -3.79
N GLN A 146 4.16 13.59 -3.07
CA GLN A 146 2.81 13.52 -3.63
C GLN A 146 2.32 14.89 -4.08
N GLN A 147 2.51 15.94 -3.27
CA GLN A 147 2.10 17.30 -3.64
C GLN A 147 2.86 17.80 -4.87
N GLU A 148 4.17 17.62 -4.91
CA GLU A 148 5.00 17.93 -6.09
C GLU A 148 4.51 17.16 -7.33
N SER A 149 4.18 15.88 -7.15
CA SER A 149 3.64 15.05 -8.24
C SER A 149 2.25 15.49 -8.73
N LEU A 150 1.40 16.04 -7.86
CA LEU A 150 0.06 16.50 -8.21
C LEU A 150 0.11 17.79 -9.03
N GLN A 151 0.98 18.73 -8.63
CA GLN A 151 1.21 19.98 -9.36
C GLN A 151 1.66 19.74 -10.82
N ILE A 152 2.22 18.56 -11.12
CA ILE A 152 2.72 18.22 -12.44
C ILE A 152 1.66 17.49 -13.31
N LYS A 153 0.61 16.88 -12.72
CA LYS A 153 -0.16 15.81 -13.39
C LYS A 153 -1.53 16.19 -13.94
N ASP A 154 -2.19 17.23 -13.45
CA ASP A 154 -3.53 17.58 -13.94
C ASP A 154 -3.65 19.08 -14.25
N PRO A 155 -3.44 19.48 -15.51
CA PRO A 155 -3.62 20.86 -15.93
C PRO A 155 -5.10 21.26 -16.13
N THR A 156 -6.05 20.33 -15.99
CA THR A 156 -7.46 20.57 -16.33
C THR A 156 -8.32 20.96 -15.14
N GLU A 157 -7.81 20.86 -13.91
CA GLU A 157 -8.48 21.30 -12.67
C GLU A 157 -9.97 20.89 -12.57
N ASP A 158 -10.29 19.65 -12.95
CA ASP A 158 -11.67 19.13 -12.94
C ASP A 158 -12.68 19.91 -13.81
N TYR A 159 -12.22 20.67 -14.81
CA TYR A 159 -13.06 21.49 -15.70
C TYR A 159 -14.21 20.70 -16.35
N PHE A 160 -14.03 19.39 -16.58
CA PHE A 160 -15.03 18.50 -17.20
C PHE A 160 -15.79 17.61 -16.20
N ALA A 161 -15.67 17.85 -14.89
CA ALA A 161 -16.24 16.97 -13.87
C ALA A 161 -17.76 17.09 -13.67
N LYS A 162 -18.40 18.16 -14.15
CA LYS A 162 -19.85 18.38 -14.01
C LYS A 162 -20.65 17.49 -14.96
N ASP A 163 -21.62 16.75 -14.42
CA ASP A 163 -22.50 15.81 -15.15
C ASP A 163 -21.73 14.82 -16.05
N PRO A 164 -20.86 13.99 -15.44
CA PRO A 164 -19.93 13.16 -16.19
C PRO A 164 -20.63 11.99 -16.87
N VAL A 165 -20.34 11.78 -18.16
CA VAL A 165 -20.82 10.65 -18.95
C VAL A 165 -19.82 9.49 -18.97
N ALA A 166 -18.55 9.80 -18.73
CA ALA A 166 -17.48 8.83 -18.65
C ALA A 166 -16.45 9.21 -17.58
N HIS A 167 -15.72 8.21 -17.12
CA HIS A 167 -14.68 8.37 -16.13
C HIS A 167 -13.40 7.70 -16.59
N LEU A 168 -12.26 8.38 -16.41
CA LEU A 168 -10.98 7.70 -16.37
C LEU A 168 -10.76 7.22 -14.94
N VAL A 169 -10.84 5.92 -14.71
CA VAL A 169 -10.62 5.31 -13.40
C VAL A 169 -9.33 4.52 -13.38
N ARG A 170 -8.72 4.43 -12.21
CA ARG A 170 -7.49 3.69 -11.98
C ARG A 170 -7.76 2.53 -11.03
N ALA A 171 -7.88 1.33 -11.59
CA ALA A 171 -8.26 0.10 -10.87
C ALA A 171 -7.10 -0.90 -10.82
N THR A 172 -7.01 -1.66 -9.72
CA THR A 172 -6.02 -2.74 -9.56
C THR A 172 -6.67 -4.07 -9.89
N CYS A 173 -6.06 -4.85 -10.78
CA CYS A 173 -6.53 -6.19 -11.11
C CYS A 173 -6.33 -7.14 -9.91
N PRO A 174 -7.36 -7.87 -9.45
CA PRO A 174 -7.22 -8.79 -8.33
C PRO A 174 -6.30 -9.97 -8.65
N SER A 175 -6.23 -10.38 -9.92
CA SER A 175 -5.40 -11.50 -10.34
C SER A 175 -3.91 -11.13 -10.48
N CYS A 176 -3.57 -10.12 -11.28
CA CYS A 176 -2.16 -9.79 -11.53
C CYS A 176 -1.59 -8.68 -10.62
N LYS A 177 -2.43 -8.06 -9.78
CA LYS A 177 -2.11 -6.93 -8.89
C LYS A 177 -1.48 -5.72 -9.59
N GLN A 178 -1.60 -5.63 -10.92
CA GLN A 178 -1.21 -4.44 -11.67
C GLN A 178 -2.35 -3.43 -11.71
N ARG A 179 -1.96 -2.15 -11.69
CA ARG A 179 -2.87 -1.03 -11.69
C ARG A 179 -2.77 -0.26 -12.99
N HIS A 180 -3.89 -0.14 -13.69
CA HIS A 180 -4.00 0.51 -15.00
C HIS A 180 -5.12 1.55 -15.02
N ASN A 181 -5.15 2.37 -16.07
CA ASN A 181 -6.19 3.36 -16.30
C ASN A 181 -7.24 2.77 -17.24
N TYR A 182 -8.50 2.84 -16.86
CA TYR A 182 -9.64 2.33 -17.61
C TYR A 182 -10.58 3.49 -17.89
N PHE A 183 -10.99 3.60 -19.15
CA PHE A 183 -12.09 4.47 -19.51
C PHE A 183 -13.39 3.68 -19.31
N ILE A 184 -14.27 4.19 -18.45
CA ILE A 184 -15.53 3.53 -18.12
C ILE A 184 -16.70 4.49 -18.31
N TYR A 185 -17.85 3.94 -18.66
CA TYR A 185 -19.11 4.69 -18.64
C TYR A 185 -19.78 4.62 -17.27
N HIS A 186 -20.78 5.47 -17.06
CA HIS A 186 -21.55 5.50 -15.81
C HIS A 186 -22.17 4.12 -15.51
N ASN A 187 -21.99 3.63 -14.27
CA ASN A 187 -22.47 2.31 -13.80
C ASN A 187 -21.88 1.07 -14.49
N GLN A 188 -20.73 1.18 -15.16
CA GLN A 188 -20.04 -0.01 -15.66
C GLN A 188 -19.53 -0.89 -14.50
N GLU A 189 -19.97 -2.14 -14.46
CA GLU A 189 -19.67 -3.06 -13.35
C GLU A 189 -18.33 -3.80 -13.51
N SER A 190 -17.80 -3.93 -14.74
CA SER A 190 -16.54 -4.64 -14.96
C SER A 190 -15.73 -4.17 -16.16
N VAL A 191 -14.42 -4.40 -16.11
CA VAL A 191 -13.46 -4.14 -17.21
C VAL A 191 -12.46 -5.29 -17.33
N PRO A 192 -12.00 -5.66 -18.54
CA PRO A 192 -10.93 -6.62 -18.71
C PRO A 192 -9.58 -6.01 -18.29
N CYS A 193 -8.72 -6.78 -17.63
CA CYS A 193 -7.38 -6.31 -17.29
C CYS A 193 -6.56 -5.96 -18.54
N GLN A 194 -6.04 -4.73 -18.62
CA GLN A 194 -5.23 -4.27 -19.77
C GLN A 194 -3.84 -4.95 -19.89
N LYS A 195 -3.42 -5.73 -18.88
CA LYS A 195 -2.19 -6.51 -18.98
C LYS A 195 -2.42 -7.66 -19.96
N LYS A 196 -1.72 -7.63 -21.11
CA LYS A 196 -1.81 -8.64 -22.19
C LYS A 196 -1.79 -10.09 -21.72
N SER A 197 -1.02 -10.40 -20.67
CA SER A 197 -0.88 -11.76 -20.14
C SER A 197 -1.89 -12.15 -19.05
N CYS A 198 -2.79 -11.25 -18.64
CA CYS A 198 -3.79 -11.53 -17.63
C CYS A 198 -5.19 -11.52 -18.21
N SER A 199 -5.62 -10.41 -18.83
CA SER A 199 -6.94 -10.21 -19.43
C SER A 199 -8.16 -10.56 -18.55
N ASN A 200 -7.95 -10.93 -17.29
CA ASN A 200 -9.01 -11.34 -16.37
C ASN A 200 -9.96 -10.18 -16.10
N PRO A 201 -11.28 -10.46 -15.96
CA PRO A 201 -12.26 -9.44 -15.64
C PRO A 201 -12.00 -8.88 -14.24
N ILE A 202 -12.13 -7.56 -14.13
CA ILE A 202 -12.04 -6.81 -12.89
C ILE A 202 -13.45 -6.33 -12.56
N ASP A 203 -14.03 -6.88 -11.50
CA ASP A 203 -15.30 -6.41 -10.93
C ASP A 203 -15.08 -5.06 -10.24
N LEU A 204 -15.57 -3.99 -10.86
CA LEU A 204 -15.40 -2.61 -10.41
C LEU A 204 -16.24 -2.27 -9.17
N THR A 205 -17.30 -3.04 -8.89
CA THR A 205 -18.12 -2.85 -7.68
C THR A 205 -17.38 -3.30 -6.42
N LYS A 206 -16.46 -4.27 -6.58
CA LYS A 206 -15.64 -4.83 -5.50
C LYS A 206 -14.22 -4.27 -5.50
N ALA A 207 -13.68 -3.92 -6.67
CA ALA A 207 -12.32 -3.41 -6.80
C ALA A 207 -12.21 -1.99 -6.24
N ARG A 208 -11.10 -1.70 -5.57
CA ARG A 208 -10.78 -0.33 -5.15
C ARG A 208 -10.43 0.53 -6.36
N THR A 209 -11.40 1.31 -6.85
CA THR A 209 -11.20 2.28 -7.93
C THR A 209 -10.75 3.64 -7.40
N HIS A 210 -9.87 4.32 -8.13
CA HIS A 210 -9.61 5.75 -7.93
C HIS A 210 -9.99 6.50 -9.20
N ARG A 211 -10.94 7.42 -9.10
CA ARG A 211 -11.31 8.28 -10.22
C ARG A 211 -10.16 9.26 -10.48
N VAL A 212 -9.64 9.27 -11.70
CA VAL A 212 -8.56 10.18 -12.11
C VAL A 212 -9.17 11.49 -12.57
N THR A 213 -10.09 11.41 -13.53
CA THR A 213 -10.85 12.56 -14.02
C THR A 213 -12.19 12.06 -14.56
N SER A 214 -13.09 12.99 -14.83
CA SER A 214 -14.37 12.69 -15.47
C SER A 214 -14.56 13.57 -16.68
N TYR A 215 -15.28 13.02 -17.66
CA TYR A 215 -15.56 13.71 -18.90
C TYR A 215 -17.07 13.84 -19.04
N ASN A 216 -17.50 15.06 -19.31
CA ASN A 216 -18.89 15.37 -19.61
C ASN A 216 -19.11 15.44 -21.12
N LYS A 217 -20.37 15.67 -21.51
CA LYS A 217 -20.74 15.80 -22.91
C LYS A 217 -19.99 16.95 -23.60
N HIS A 218 -19.78 18.06 -22.88
CA HIS A 218 -19.09 19.23 -23.43
C HIS A 218 -17.65 18.91 -23.88
N PHE A 219 -16.90 18.13 -23.09
CA PHE A 219 -15.58 17.64 -23.50
C PHE A 219 -15.62 16.85 -24.81
N TYR A 220 -16.60 15.95 -24.93
CA TYR A 220 -16.76 15.10 -26.11
C TYR A 220 -17.08 15.93 -27.36
N ASP A 221 -17.96 16.93 -27.22
CA ASP A 221 -18.31 17.84 -28.31
C ASP A 221 -17.08 18.65 -28.76
N GLN A 222 -16.32 19.21 -27.81
CA GLN A 222 -15.07 19.93 -28.09
C GLN A 222 -14.03 19.05 -28.80
N LEU A 223 -13.85 17.81 -28.34
CA LEU A 223 -12.90 16.86 -28.94
C LEU A 223 -13.31 16.49 -30.37
N THR A 224 -14.61 16.26 -30.60
CA THR A 224 -15.14 15.92 -31.93
C THR A 224 -14.98 17.08 -32.91
N ASP A 225 -15.26 18.31 -32.46
CA ASP A 225 -15.07 19.50 -33.27
C ASP A 225 -13.58 19.77 -33.59
N ALA A 226 -12.68 19.47 -32.65
CA ALA A 226 -11.24 19.57 -32.90
C ALA A 226 -10.76 18.55 -33.94
N LEU A 227 -11.23 17.30 -33.88
CA LEU A 227 -10.89 16.27 -34.87
C LEU A 227 -11.39 16.63 -36.28
N ARG A 228 -12.61 17.15 -36.40
CA ARG A 228 -13.18 17.60 -37.69
C ARG A 228 -12.41 18.74 -38.37
N LYS A 229 -11.65 19.54 -37.61
CA LYS A 229 -10.85 20.65 -38.14
C LYS A 229 -9.46 20.21 -38.60
N GLN A 230 -9.07 18.96 -38.33
CA GLN A 230 -7.81 18.39 -38.81
C GLN A 230 -7.94 17.68 -40.17
N ASP A 231 -9.17 17.36 -40.57
CA ASP A 231 -9.54 16.86 -41.90
C ASP A 231 -9.79 18.03 -42.88
#